data_AF-A0A398CMU2-F1
#
_entry.id   AF-A0A398CMU2-F1
#
_cell.length_a   1.000
_cell.length_b   1.000
_cell.length_c   1.000
_cell.angle_alpha   90.00
_cell.angle_beta   90.00
_cell.angle_gamma   90.00
#
_symmetry.space_group_name_H-M   'P 1'
#
loop_
_entity.id
_entity.type
_entity.pdbx_description
1 polymer ?
#
loop_
_entity_poly.entity_id
_entity_poly.type
_entity_poly.pdbx_seq_one_letter_code
_entity_poly.pdbx_strand_id
1 'polypeptide(L)'
;MDWKLGKWSLDRGIWEVGQVMSSERKWIYWIGTALLAIVVATGGSDLSFAAGKAQPPINVVVDGAKTSLAVNPYLGKEGIMLPYATLFQALKIDARLERKTLVVRRANTVYKIDIGSTKLMVGNRQVRLTTAPVIVNGRVFVPKRYVELVLDKQVTYDAKLNLVTIGLTEKAKLALQKMLFEAARLGDAATIEKVVKQGIDPNGKLKQIYLDNTALVYAVNNNRTAAVRALIKNGAKVIESERYLGTRAISLQNAEILGLLLDAGLDPNYREYGNTLLETASTISSTVLELSEVTQGPSPAVVETLLKHGADPGLDDSLARAIGSQNYSIIQLLLRAGAKTDKPDRFGQLPYNMAASYNIQRWMSIQNDQPKIPTFVMEDDQGVRIHTGAVAFRSLSAPSSGSYYTNWSLDTIYADVPDGSYQVTEHRMYGQTTLFPSSMSFTVKDGVISPSVQRLPTPNVAGKIVGDPSKQAIGGHLELTNEQASFYSIIEVDGDHFKLSIPPGQYKLARYTSSNGTVYPLNKAITIENKDGVQELIVQIGEIL
;
A
#
# COMPACT_ATOMS: atom_id res chain seq x y z
N MET A 1 19.32 -26.44 -14.28
CA MET A 1 18.54 -25.58 -13.37
C MET A 1 18.48 -24.21 -14.01
N ASP A 2 17.39 -23.96 -14.75
CA ASP A 2 17.17 -22.74 -15.52
C ASP A 2 16.76 -21.58 -14.61
N TRP A 3 17.49 -20.47 -14.69
CA TRP A 3 17.12 -19.20 -14.06
C TRP A 3 16.71 -18.21 -15.15
N LYS A 4 15.40 -18.03 -15.33
CA LYS A 4 14.85 -16.91 -16.11
C LYS A 4 14.78 -15.69 -15.20
N LEU A 5 15.67 -14.72 -15.43
CA LEU A 5 15.54 -13.36 -14.90
C LEU A 5 14.34 -12.68 -15.58
N GLY A 6 13.23 -12.58 -14.84
CA GLY A 6 12.07 -11.81 -15.24
C GLY A 6 12.39 -10.32 -15.17
N LYS A 7 12.48 -9.67 -16.33
CA LYS A 7 12.39 -8.21 -16.46
C LYS A 7 11.02 -7.76 -15.97
N TRP A 8 10.96 -7.05 -14.87
CA TRP A 8 9.77 -6.33 -14.44
C TRP A 8 9.68 -5.02 -15.24
N SER A 9 8.85 -5.04 -16.28
CA SER A 9 8.33 -3.83 -16.91
C SER A 9 7.23 -3.28 -16.01
N LEU A 10 7.53 -2.23 -15.25
CA LEU A 10 6.52 -1.39 -14.60
C LEU A 10 5.80 -0.61 -15.70
N ASP A 11 4.61 -1.07 -16.08
CA ASP A 11 3.65 -0.28 -16.85
C ASP A 11 3.30 0.98 -16.04
N ARG A 12 3.87 2.09 -16.50
CA ARG A 12 3.67 3.43 -15.96
C ARG A 12 2.28 3.94 -16.32
N GLY A 13 1.32 3.78 -15.40
CA GLY A 13 0.07 4.53 -15.41
C GLY A 13 0.30 5.96 -14.93
N ILE A 14 0.78 6.85 -15.82
CA ILE A 14 0.88 8.29 -15.56
C ILE A 14 -0.50 8.93 -15.77
N TRP A 15 -0.89 9.75 -14.80
CA TRP A 15 -2.11 10.54 -14.78
C TRP A 15 -1.96 11.74 -15.73
N GLU A 16 -2.78 11.80 -16.78
CA GLU A 16 -3.04 13.04 -17.51
C GLU A 16 -4.53 13.38 -17.43
N VAL A 17 -4.83 14.45 -16.70
CA VAL A 17 -6.12 15.15 -16.78
C VAL A 17 -5.96 16.20 -17.88
N GLY A 18 -6.40 15.88 -19.08
CA GLY A 18 -6.49 16.80 -20.21
C GLY A 18 -7.88 16.71 -20.84
N GLN A 19 -8.67 17.78 -20.70
CA GLN A 19 -9.94 17.93 -21.40
C GLN A 19 -9.72 17.95 -22.91
N VAL A 20 -10.44 17.12 -23.66
CA VAL A 20 -10.90 17.46 -25.01
C VAL A 20 -12.35 17.00 -25.16
N MET A 21 -13.24 17.98 -25.36
CA MET A 21 -14.62 17.78 -25.78
C MET A 21 -14.70 17.59 -27.31
N SER A 22 -15.85 17.04 -27.74
CA SER A 22 -16.36 16.85 -29.11
C SER A 22 -15.78 15.61 -29.81
N SER A 23 -16.52 14.77 -30.52
CA SER A 23 -17.89 14.72 -31.05
C SER A 23 -18.11 13.24 -31.44
N GLU A 24 -19.28 12.59 -31.35
CA GLU A 24 -20.37 12.70 -32.30
C GLU A 24 -21.60 11.87 -31.86
N ARG A 25 -22.71 12.19 -32.53
CA ARG A 25 -24.13 11.95 -32.28
C ARG A 25 -24.67 10.53 -32.59
N LYS A 26 -25.74 10.19 -31.84
CA LYS A 26 -26.90 9.29 -32.13
C LYS A 26 -26.54 7.77 -32.08
N TRP A 27 -27.41 6.83 -31.70
CA TRP A 27 -28.78 6.55 -32.12
C TRP A 27 -29.60 5.83 -31.02
N ILE A 28 -30.93 5.99 -31.06
CA ILE A 28 -31.96 5.34 -30.24
C ILE A 28 -32.79 4.41 -31.15
N TYR A 29 -33.07 3.16 -30.73
CA TYR A 29 -34.43 2.57 -30.53
C TYR A 29 -34.48 1.04 -30.65
N TRP A 30 -35.29 0.50 -29.74
CA TRP A 30 -35.82 -0.85 -29.60
C TRP A 30 -36.64 -1.34 -30.81
N ILE A 31 -36.54 -2.64 -31.15
CA ILE A 31 -37.66 -3.46 -31.65
C ILE A 31 -37.53 -4.89 -31.11
N GLY A 32 -38.63 -5.40 -30.55
CA GLY A 32 -38.80 -6.79 -30.10
C GLY A 32 -40.27 -7.16 -29.97
N THR A 33 -40.97 -7.12 -31.11
CA THR A 33 -42.23 -7.80 -31.51
C THR A 33 -43.09 -8.52 -30.46
N ALA A 34 -44.33 -8.04 -30.29
CA ALA A 34 -45.46 -8.81 -29.79
C ALA A 34 -46.30 -9.33 -30.98
N LEU A 35 -46.61 -10.63 -30.97
CA LEU A 35 -47.46 -11.34 -31.93
C LEU A 35 -48.95 -11.05 -31.68
N LEU A 36 -49.64 -10.71 -32.76
CA LEU A 36 -51.09 -10.57 -32.86
C LEU A 36 -51.71 -11.95 -33.16
N ALA A 37 -52.65 -12.41 -32.33
CA ALA A 37 -53.58 -13.49 -32.69
C ALA A 37 -54.98 -12.91 -32.87
N ILE A 38 -55.51 -13.05 -34.08
CA ILE A 38 -56.87 -12.68 -34.48
C ILE A 38 -57.81 -13.80 -34.02
N VAL A 39 -58.82 -13.45 -33.20
CA VAL A 39 -60.02 -14.27 -33.01
C VAL A 39 -61.20 -13.45 -33.52
N VAL A 40 -61.81 -13.92 -34.59
CA VAL A 40 -63.10 -13.45 -35.10
C VAL A 40 -64.18 -14.08 -34.22
N ALA A 41 -64.98 -13.26 -33.54
CA ALA A 41 -66.22 -13.69 -32.91
C ALA A 41 -67.33 -12.70 -33.25
N THR A 42 -68.38 -13.25 -33.85
CA THR A 42 -69.61 -12.63 -34.31
C THR A 42 -70.50 -12.15 -33.16
N GLY A 43 -71.13 -10.99 -33.35
CA GLY A 43 -72.48 -10.62 -32.87
C GLY A 43 -72.90 -11.01 -31.45
N GLY A 44 -72.93 -10.01 -30.56
CA GLY A 44 -73.65 -10.06 -29.29
C GLY A 44 -73.73 -8.66 -28.69
N SER A 45 -74.90 -8.03 -28.80
CA SER A 45 -75.21 -6.77 -28.15
C SER A 45 -75.38 -6.99 -26.65
N ASP A 46 -74.32 -6.75 -25.88
CA ASP A 46 -74.40 -6.63 -24.43
C ASP A 46 -74.01 -5.21 -24.01
N LEU A 47 -74.91 -4.58 -23.26
CA LEU A 47 -74.71 -3.32 -22.56
C LEU A 47 -73.55 -3.48 -21.57
N SER A 48 -72.35 -3.10 -22.00
CA SER A 48 -71.20 -2.98 -21.12
C SER A 48 -71.35 -1.74 -20.24
N PHE A 49 -71.66 -1.97 -18.97
CA PHE A 49 -71.49 -0.98 -17.92
C PHE A 49 -70.04 -0.48 -17.97
N ALA A 50 -69.85 0.84 -18.07
CA ALA A 50 -68.54 1.45 -17.99
C ALA A 50 -67.87 1.09 -16.66
N ALA A 51 -67.01 0.07 -16.67
CA ALA A 51 -66.10 -0.21 -15.57
C ALA A 51 -65.18 1.01 -15.43
N GLY A 52 -65.32 1.74 -14.33
CA GLY A 52 -64.42 2.85 -14.00
C GLY A 52 -62.97 2.39 -14.13
N LYS A 53 -62.15 3.13 -14.89
CA LYS A 53 -60.74 2.80 -15.11
C LYS A 53 -60.07 2.53 -13.77
N ALA A 54 -59.62 1.30 -13.54
CA ALA A 54 -58.87 0.94 -12.34
C ALA A 54 -57.63 1.84 -12.26
N GLN A 55 -57.49 2.55 -11.15
CA GLN A 55 -56.36 3.45 -10.94
C GLN A 55 -55.06 2.64 -10.97
N PRO A 56 -54.01 3.10 -11.69
CA PRO A 56 -52.75 2.37 -11.76
C PRO A 56 -52.18 2.12 -10.35
N PRO A 57 -51.55 0.96 -10.11
CA PRO A 57 -51.05 0.61 -8.78
C PRO A 57 -49.97 1.60 -8.34
N ILE A 58 -50.07 2.07 -7.09
CA ILE A 58 -49.07 2.94 -6.49
C ILE A 58 -47.89 2.07 -6.02
N ASN A 59 -46.73 2.26 -6.63
CA ASN A 59 -45.51 1.55 -6.27
C ASN A 59 -44.90 2.10 -4.98
N VAL A 60 -44.15 1.28 -4.25
CA VAL A 60 -43.41 1.70 -3.06
C VAL A 60 -41.94 1.39 -3.21
N VAL A 61 -41.10 2.38 -2.89
CA VAL A 61 -39.65 2.26 -2.79
C VAL A 61 -39.23 2.65 -1.38
N VAL A 62 -38.34 1.87 -0.78
CA VAL A 62 -37.78 2.12 0.55
C VAL A 62 -36.25 2.19 0.44
N ASP A 63 -35.68 3.34 0.79
CA ASP A 63 -34.24 3.66 0.62
C ASP A 63 -33.66 3.28 -0.75
N GLY A 64 -34.43 3.56 -1.79
CA GLY A 64 -34.09 3.29 -3.19
C GLY A 64 -34.48 1.89 -3.68
N ALA A 65 -34.68 0.92 -2.79
CA ALA A 65 -35.07 -0.43 -3.15
C ALA A 65 -36.58 -0.55 -3.44
N LYS A 66 -36.93 -1.12 -4.61
CA LYS A 66 -38.33 -1.46 -4.96
C LYS A 66 -38.88 -2.45 -3.94
N THR A 67 -39.99 -2.09 -3.30
CA THR A 67 -40.64 -2.90 -2.27
C THR A 67 -41.99 -3.39 -2.79
N SER A 68 -42.08 -4.69 -3.03
CA SER A 68 -43.33 -5.32 -3.47
C SER A 68 -44.29 -5.48 -2.28
N LEU A 69 -45.51 -4.98 -2.43
CA LEU A 69 -46.56 -5.09 -1.42
C LEU A 69 -47.71 -5.94 -1.97
N ALA A 70 -48.23 -6.87 -1.17
CA ALA A 70 -49.40 -7.68 -1.54
C ALA A 70 -50.71 -6.86 -1.58
N VAL A 71 -50.66 -5.63 -1.03
CA VAL A 71 -51.75 -4.67 -1.01
C VAL A 71 -51.16 -3.35 -1.52
N ASN A 72 -51.80 -2.74 -2.52
CA ASN A 72 -51.35 -1.45 -3.00
C ASN A 72 -51.76 -0.33 -2.03
N PRO A 73 -50.89 0.67 -1.80
CA PRO A 73 -51.29 1.95 -1.24
C PRO A 73 -52.37 2.61 -2.11
N TYR A 74 -53.11 3.53 -1.50
CA TYR A 74 -54.08 4.35 -2.22
C TYR A 74 -54.02 5.81 -1.77
N LEU A 75 -54.47 6.71 -2.64
CA LEU A 75 -54.59 8.13 -2.32
C LEU A 75 -55.94 8.39 -1.64
N GLY A 76 -55.93 8.63 -0.34
CA GLY A 76 -57.11 9.06 0.41
C GLY A 76 -57.36 10.57 0.30
N LYS A 77 -58.48 11.05 0.85
CA LYS A 77 -58.85 12.48 0.84
C LYS A 77 -57.78 13.40 1.44
N GLU A 78 -57.10 12.92 2.48
CA GLU A 78 -56.11 13.66 3.27
C GLU A 78 -54.66 13.26 2.91
N GLY A 79 -54.46 12.46 1.86
CA GLY A 79 -53.14 12.04 1.38
C GLY A 79 -52.96 10.52 1.27
N ILE A 80 -51.70 10.11 1.03
CA ILE A 80 -51.37 8.70 0.77
C ILE A 80 -51.57 7.82 2.01
N MET A 81 -52.25 6.70 1.80
CA MET A 81 -52.59 5.69 2.81
C MET A 81 -51.84 4.40 2.49
N LEU A 82 -51.04 3.92 3.44
CA LEU A 82 -50.19 2.74 3.27
C LEU A 82 -50.77 1.54 4.04
N PRO A 83 -50.78 0.35 3.43
CA PRO A 83 -51.30 -0.86 4.08
C PRO A 83 -50.30 -1.35 5.13
N TYR A 84 -50.64 -1.20 6.42
CA TYR A 84 -49.68 -1.39 7.51
C TYR A 84 -49.08 -2.80 7.51
N ALA A 85 -49.91 -3.84 7.34
CA ALA A 85 -49.51 -5.23 7.51
C ALA A 85 -48.44 -5.63 6.49
N THR A 86 -48.72 -5.49 5.19
CA THR A 86 -47.76 -5.85 4.14
C THR A 86 -46.53 -4.95 4.13
N LEU A 87 -46.66 -3.67 4.52
CA LEU A 87 -45.51 -2.77 4.61
C LEU A 87 -44.57 -3.19 5.74
N PHE A 88 -45.07 -3.33 6.96
CA PHE A 88 -44.24 -3.70 8.10
C PHE A 88 -43.77 -5.15 8.03
N GLN A 89 -44.51 -6.06 7.39
CA GLN A 89 -44.04 -7.40 7.05
C GLN A 89 -42.86 -7.35 6.08
N ALA A 90 -42.95 -6.57 4.99
CA ALA A 90 -41.85 -6.41 4.03
C ALA A 90 -40.60 -5.81 4.69
N LEU A 91 -40.79 -4.93 5.67
CA LEU A 91 -39.72 -4.31 6.46
C LEU A 91 -39.29 -5.13 7.68
N LYS A 92 -39.88 -6.32 7.91
CA LYS A 92 -39.61 -7.19 9.06
C LYS A 92 -39.77 -6.49 10.43
N ILE A 93 -40.76 -5.61 10.55
CA ILE A 93 -41.09 -4.88 11.78
C ILE A 93 -42.30 -5.56 12.46
N ASP A 94 -42.24 -5.77 13.79
CA ASP A 94 -43.35 -6.34 14.57
C ASP A 94 -44.51 -5.35 14.63
N ALA A 95 -45.56 -5.64 13.86
CA ALA A 95 -46.78 -4.85 13.77
C ALA A 95 -48.00 -5.76 13.93
N ARG A 96 -48.82 -5.48 14.94
CA ARG A 96 -49.99 -6.30 15.29
C ARG A 96 -51.23 -5.43 15.47
N LEU A 97 -52.36 -5.94 15.04
CA LEU A 97 -53.67 -5.35 15.34
C LEU A 97 -54.29 -6.12 16.51
N GLU A 98 -54.32 -5.49 17.68
CA GLU A 98 -54.93 -6.03 18.90
C GLU A 98 -56.32 -5.41 19.06
N ARG A 99 -57.37 -6.17 18.70
CA ARG A 99 -58.76 -5.67 18.62
C ARG A 99 -58.91 -4.50 17.65
N LYS A 100 -58.88 -3.26 18.16
CA LYS A 100 -58.95 -2.01 17.39
C LYS A 100 -57.68 -1.16 17.50
N THR A 101 -56.67 -1.64 18.23
CA THR A 101 -55.43 -0.91 18.48
C THR A 101 -54.32 -1.49 17.62
N LEU A 102 -53.75 -0.69 16.74
CA LEU A 102 -52.52 -1.02 16.04
C LEU A 102 -51.34 -0.80 16.99
N VAL A 103 -50.57 -1.85 17.22
CA VAL A 103 -49.36 -1.86 18.05
C VAL A 103 -48.17 -2.18 17.16
N VAL A 104 -47.22 -1.25 17.04
CA VAL A 104 -45.96 -1.47 16.31
C VAL A 104 -44.79 -1.32 17.27
N ARG A 105 -43.88 -2.29 17.27
CA ARG A 105 -42.65 -2.26 18.07
C ARG A 105 -41.46 -2.08 17.16
N ARG A 106 -40.66 -1.03 17.41
CA ARG A 106 -39.42 -0.78 16.68
C ARG A 106 -38.38 -0.20 17.61
N ALA A 107 -37.17 -0.79 17.60
CA ALA A 107 -36.14 -0.50 18.60
C ALA A 107 -36.74 -0.57 20.01
N ASN A 108 -36.54 0.47 20.83
CA ASN A 108 -37.06 0.54 22.20
C ASN A 108 -38.38 1.33 22.31
N THR A 109 -39.07 1.59 21.19
CA THR A 109 -40.29 2.39 21.16
C THR A 109 -41.49 1.56 20.74
N VAL A 110 -42.58 1.69 21.50
CA VAL A 110 -43.89 1.10 21.17
C VAL A 110 -44.80 2.20 20.66
N TYR A 111 -45.35 1.98 19.47
CA TYR A 111 -46.31 2.87 18.82
C TYR A 111 -47.70 2.26 18.96
N LYS A 112 -48.65 3.00 19.54
CA LYS A 112 -50.04 2.53 19.71
C LYS A 112 -51.02 3.54 19.17
N ILE A 113 -51.95 3.09 18.31
CA ILE A 113 -53.03 3.93 17.81
C ILE A 113 -54.29 3.11 17.55
N ASP A 114 -55.43 3.63 17.97
CA ASP A 114 -56.72 3.02 17.65
C ASP A 114 -57.14 3.35 16.22
N ILE A 115 -57.70 2.38 15.51
CA ILE A 115 -58.33 2.60 14.20
C ILE A 115 -59.45 3.64 14.35
N GLY A 116 -59.44 4.67 13.50
CA GLY A 116 -60.36 5.81 13.58
C GLY A 116 -59.92 6.94 14.52
N SER A 117 -58.86 6.75 15.32
CA SER A 117 -58.28 7.78 16.18
C SER A 117 -57.13 8.52 15.50
N THR A 118 -56.98 9.81 15.83
CA THR A 118 -55.79 10.61 15.46
C THR A 118 -54.76 10.69 16.58
N LYS A 119 -55.01 10.08 17.73
CA LYS A 119 -54.11 10.10 18.89
C LYS A 119 -53.15 8.90 18.83
N LEU A 120 -51.92 9.16 18.41
CA LEU A 120 -50.83 8.19 18.39
C LEU A 120 -50.04 8.27 19.70
N MET A 121 -49.85 7.15 20.39
CA MET A 121 -48.87 7.04 21.46
C MET A 121 -47.53 6.60 20.88
N VAL A 122 -46.47 7.36 21.16
CA VAL A 122 -45.07 7.07 20.82
C VAL A 122 -44.31 6.90 22.13
N GLY A 123 -44.16 5.65 22.59
CA GLY A 123 -43.75 5.37 23.96
C GLY A 123 -44.75 6.00 24.95
N ASN A 124 -44.25 6.87 25.82
CA ASN A 124 -45.08 7.57 26.81
C ASN A 124 -45.61 8.93 26.32
N ARG A 125 -45.25 9.35 25.09
CA ARG A 125 -45.65 10.64 24.53
C ARG A 125 -46.83 10.50 23.58
N GLN A 126 -47.84 11.35 23.71
CA GLN A 126 -48.92 11.45 22.75
C GLN A 126 -48.55 12.41 21.60
N VAL A 127 -48.80 11.99 20.36
CA VAL A 127 -48.64 12.76 19.12
C VAL A 127 -49.97 12.73 18.36
N ARG A 128 -50.40 13.88 17.83
CA ARG A 128 -51.63 13.95 17.03
C ARG A 128 -51.32 13.84 15.54
N LEU A 129 -52.02 12.93 14.86
CA LEU A 129 -52.02 12.80 13.41
C LEU A 129 -53.10 13.71 12.80
N THR A 130 -52.93 14.11 11.55
CA THR A 130 -53.97 14.83 10.78
C THR A 130 -55.05 13.88 10.26
N THR A 131 -54.71 12.63 10.03
CA THR A 131 -55.59 11.59 9.48
C THR A 131 -55.52 10.36 10.37
N ALA A 132 -56.65 9.68 10.59
CA ALA A 132 -56.70 8.45 11.36
C ALA A 132 -56.37 7.22 10.49
N PRO A 133 -55.86 6.12 11.06
CA PRO A 133 -55.88 4.81 10.41
C PRO A 133 -57.31 4.37 10.11
N VAL A 134 -57.53 3.71 8.98
CA VAL A 134 -58.87 3.30 8.52
C VAL A 134 -58.88 1.87 8.03
N ILE A 135 -60.06 1.26 7.98
CA ILE A 135 -60.29 -0.04 7.35
C ILE A 135 -60.94 0.20 6.00
N VAL A 136 -60.34 -0.33 4.94
CA VAL A 136 -60.88 -0.34 3.57
C VAL A 136 -60.82 -1.77 3.06
N ASN A 137 -61.97 -2.33 2.67
CA ASN A 137 -62.09 -3.71 2.18
C ASN A 137 -61.44 -4.75 3.10
N GLY A 138 -61.68 -4.63 4.41
CA GLY A 138 -61.14 -5.54 5.42
C GLY A 138 -59.63 -5.37 5.70
N ARG A 139 -58.96 -4.40 5.07
CA ARG A 139 -57.53 -4.13 5.24
C ARG A 139 -57.32 -2.80 5.96
N VAL A 140 -56.42 -2.77 6.92
CA VAL A 140 -56.08 -1.56 7.65
C VAL A 140 -55.02 -0.77 6.90
N PHE A 141 -55.26 0.53 6.75
CA PHE A 141 -54.35 1.48 6.17
C PHE A 141 -54.00 2.57 7.17
N VAL A 142 -52.73 2.96 7.17
CA VAL A 142 -52.19 4.02 8.02
C VAL A 142 -51.77 5.22 7.16
N PRO A 143 -51.94 6.45 7.65
CA PRO A 143 -51.53 7.64 6.91
C PRO A 143 -50.00 7.73 6.84
N LYS A 144 -49.48 8.42 5.81
CA LYS A 144 -48.04 8.64 5.66
C LYS A 144 -47.35 9.12 6.95
N ARG A 145 -47.99 10.01 7.70
CA ARG A 145 -47.43 10.59 8.94
C ARG A 145 -47.18 9.54 10.01
N TYR A 146 -48.02 8.51 10.08
CA TYR A 146 -47.79 7.37 10.97
C TYR A 146 -46.53 6.61 10.56
N VAL A 147 -46.39 6.31 9.26
CA VAL A 147 -45.22 5.62 8.71
C VAL A 147 -43.95 6.44 8.92
N GLU A 148 -44.00 7.76 8.74
CA GLU A 148 -42.88 8.67 9.00
C GLU A 148 -42.40 8.58 10.44
N LEU A 149 -43.32 8.59 11.42
CA LEU A 149 -43.00 8.55 12.84
C LEU A 149 -42.47 7.17 13.29
N VAL A 150 -43.02 6.09 12.72
CA VAL A 150 -42.57 4.73 13.03
C VAL A 150 -41.20 4.47 12.44
N LEU A 151 -40.98 4.85 11.17
CA LEU A 151 -39.73 4.56 10.45
C LEU A 151 -38.64 5.60 10.67
N ASP A 152 -38.99 6.77 11.20
CA ASP A 152 -38.11 7.95 11.28
C ASP A 152 -37.55 8.32 9.90
N LYS A 153 -38.44 8.34 8.90
CA LYS A 153 -38.12 8.56 7.49
C LYS A 153 -39.15 9.44 6.83
N GLN A 154 -38.72 10.28 5.91
CA GLN A 154 -39.65 11.04 5.09
C GLN A 154 -40.44 10.10 4.16
N VAL A 155 -41.74 10.36 4.01
CA VAL A 155 -42.60 9.65 3.05
C VAL A 155 -43.14 10.64 2.03
N THR A 156 -42.71 10.50 0.79
CA THR A 156 -43.15 11.34 -0.34
C THR A 156 -43.95 10.52 -1.33
N TYR A 157 -44.89 11.16 -2.02
CA TYR A 157 -45.67 10.56 -3.09
C TYR A 157 -45.53 11.42 -4.34
N ASP A 158 -45.06 10.81 -5.43
CA ASP A 158 -45.00 11.41 -6.75
C ASP A 158 -46.20 10.94 -7.57
N ALA A 159 -47.14 11.85 -7.83
CA ALA A 159 -48.36 11.57 -8.58
C ALA A 159 -48.12 11.30 -10.08
N LYS A 160 -47.02 11.81 -10.65
CA LYS A 160 -46.68 11.56 -12.07
C LYS A 160 -46.13 10.15 -12.25
N LEU A 161 -45.36 9.68 -11.27
CA LEU A 161 -44.75 8.36 -11.29
C LEU A 161 -45.62 7.28 -10.62
N ASN A 162 -46.71 7.65 -9.94
CA ASN A 162 -47.47 6.79 -9.04
C ASN A 162 -46.54 6.03 -8.07
N LEU A 163 -45.65 6.77 -7.41
CA LEU A 163 -44.57 6.21 -6.60
C LEU A 163 -44.53 6.84 -5.21
N VAL A 164 -44.56 6.00 -4.18
CA VAL A 164 -44.24 6.39 -2.81
C VAL A 164 -42.78 6.09 -2.54
N THR A 165 -42.03 7.09 -2.08
CA THR A 165 -40.67 6.92 -1.57
C THR A 165 -40.67 7.05 -0.07
N ILE A 166 -40.15 6.04 0.63
CA ILE A 166 -39.91 6.05 2.06
C ILE A 166 -38.39 6.11 2.27
N GLY A 167 -37.89 7.23 2.82
CA GLY A 167 -36.45 7.45 2.99
C GLY A 167 -35.78 7.97 1.71
N LEU A 168 -34.57 7.48 1.42
CA LEU A 168 -33.76 7.98 0.31
C LEU A 168 -34.24 7.46 -1.05
N THR A 169 -34.09 8.28 -2.11
CA THR A 169 -34.19 7.82 -3.50
C THR A 169 -32.88 7.19 -3.96
N GLU A 170 -32.89 6.34 -5.00
CA GLU A 170 -31.66 5.80 -5.62
C GLU A 170 -30.69 6.93 -6.04
N LYS A 171 -31.22 8.00 -6.64
CA LYS A 171 -30.42 9.17 -7.03
C LYS A 171 -29.77 9.85 -5.83
N ALA A 172 -30.51 10.02 -4.73
CA ALA A 172 -29.98 10.62 -3.51
C ALA A 172 -28.93 9.72 -2.85
N LYS A 173 -29.18 8.41 -2.79
CA LYS A 173 -28.24 7.42 -2.26
C LYS A 173 -26.93 7.42 -3.05
N LEU A 174 -27.00 7.43 -4.39
CA LEU A 174 -25.83 7.54 -5.25
C LEU A 174 -25.06 8.85 -5.02
N ALA A 175 -25.76 9.99 -4.91
CA ALA A 175 -25.13 11.28 -4.66
C ALA A 175 -24.42 11.32 -3.30
N LEU A 176 -25.04 10.78 -2.25
CA LEU A 176 -24.45 10.70 -0.93
C LEU A 176 -23.29 9.68 -0.87
N GLN A 177 -23.38 8.56 -1.60
CA GLN A 177 -22.25 7.63 -1.72
C GLN A 177 -21.06 8.31 -2.39
N LYS A 178 -21.26 9.08 -3.47
CA LYS A 178 -20.17 9.87 -4.09
C LYS A 178 -19.57 10.87 -3.11
N MET A 179 -20.41 11.54 -2.32
CA MET A 179 -19.98 12.47 -1.28
C MET A 179 -19.13 11.78 -0.21
N LEU A 180 -19.44 10.53 0.17
CA LEU A 180 -18.63 9.74 1.08
C LEU A 180 -17.21 9.50 0.52
N PHE A 181 -17.08 9.12 -0.75
CA PHE A 181 -15.77 8.91 -1.39
C PHE A 181 -14.97 10.21 -1.48
N GLU A 182 -15.62 11.32 -1.82
CA GLU A 182 -14.94 12.61 -1.91
C GLU A 182 -14.50 13.12 -0.52
N ALA A 183 -15.36 12.97 0.49
CA ALA A 183 -15.01 13.28 1.87
C ALA A 183 -13.83 12.41 2.36
N ALA A 184 -13.79 11.13 1.99
CA ALA A 184 -12.66 10.25 2.28
C ALA A 184 -11.36 10.70 1.63
N ARG A 185 -11.41 11.12 0.36
CA ARG A 185 -10.26 11.65 -0.39
C ARG A 185 -9.74 12.96 0.23
N LEU A 186 -10.65 13.83 0.66
CA LEU A 186 -10.34 15.15 1.23
C LEU A 186 -9.97 15.11 2.73
N GLY A 187 -10.32 14.04 3.45
CA GLY A 187 -10.12 13.95 4.90
C GLY A 187 -11.25 14.55 5.73
N ASP A 188 -12.43 14.80 5.14
CA ASP A 188 -13.58 15.40 5.81
C ASP A 188 -14.36 14.38 6.67
N ALA A 189 -13.85 14.17 7.88
CA ALA A 189 -14.45 13.29 8.88
C ALA A 189 -15.90 13.67 9.23
N ALA A 190 -16.22 14.97 9.29
CA ALA A 190 -17.56 15.43 9.68
C ALA A 190 -18.60 15.06 8.63
N THR A 191 -18.27 15.21 7.34
CA THR A 191 -19.13 14.77 6.24
C THR A 191 -19.28 13.26 6.22
N ILE A 192 -18.21 12.49 6.45
CA ILE A 192 -18.26 11.02 6.56
C ILE A 192 -19.27 10.59 7.64
N GLU A 193 -19.14 11.10 8.86
CA GLU A 193 -20.04 10.76 9.97
C GLU A 193 -21.50 11.14 9.64
N LYS A 194 -21.70 12.31 9.03
CA LYS A 194 -23.03 12.78 8.63
C LYS A 194 -23.69 11.88 7.59
N VAL A 195 -22.99 11.51 6.52
CA VAL A 195 -23.59 10.72 5.43
C VAL A 195 -23.82 9.27 5.86
N VAL A 196 -22.93 8.67 6.66
CA VAL A 196 -23.15 7.31 7.19
C VAL A 196 -24.35 7.29 8.15
N LYS A 197 -24.51 8.32 9.00
CA LYS A 197 -25.71 8.49 9.85
C LYS A 197 -27.01 8.61 9.05
N GLN A 198 -26.95 9.04 7.78
CA GLN A 198 -28.11 9.08 6.88
C GLN A 198 -28.43 7.71 6.24
N GLY A 199 -27.72 6.64 6.62
CA GLY A 199 -27.96 5.27 6.14
C GLY A 199 -27.13 4.88 4.92
N ILE A 200 -26.08 5.64 4.59
CA ILE A 200 -25.13 5.29 3.55
C ILE A 200 -24.18 4.21 4.07
N ASP A 201 -24.00 3.14 3.29
CA ASP A 201 -23.11 2.04 3.64
C ASP A 201 -21.64 2.48 3.46
N PRO A 202 -20.83 2.50 4.54
CA PRO A 202 -19.41 2.86 4.44
C PRO A 202 -18.59 1.87 3.59
N ASN A 203 -19.12 0.65 3.37
CA ASN A 203 -18.50 -0.38 2.54
C ASN A 203 -19.04 -0.39 1.10
N GLY A 204 -19.98 0.51 0.78
CA GLY A 204 -20.57 0.63 -0.55
C GLY A 204 -19.52 0.97 -1.61
N LYS A 205 -19.46 0.18 -2.69
CA LYS A 205 -18.57 0.40 -3.82
C LYS A 205 -19.29 1.10 -4.98
N LEU A 206 -18.60 1.95 -5.71
CA LEU A 206 -19.09 2.56 -6.96
C LEU A 206 -18.17 2.17 -8.11
N LYS A 207 -18.27 0.91 -8.56
CA LYS A 207 -17.31 0.30 -9.50
C LYS A 207 -17.08 1.07 -10.79
N GLN A 208 -18.12 1.71 -11.33
CA GLN A 208 -18.03 2.48 -12.57
C GLN A 208 -17.30 3.84 -12.42
N ILE A 209 -17.09 4.30 -11.18
CA ILE A 209 -16.58 5.65 -10.89
C ILE A 209 -15.26 5.57 -10.13
N TYR A 210 -15.18 4.69 -9.14
CA TYR A 210 -14.04 4.55 -8.22
C TYR A 210 -13.41 3.15 -8.29
N LEU A 211 -13.73 2.35 -9.31
CA LEU A 211 -13.32 0.94 -9.45
C LEU A 211 -13.76 0.13 -8.23
N ASP A 212 -13.11 -1.02 -7.97
CA ASP A 212 -13.47 -1.89 -6.86
C ASP A 212 -13.00 -1.41 -5.46
N ASN A 213 -12.84 -0.09 -5.29
CA ASN A 213 -12.42 0.51 -4.03
C ASN A 213 -13.58 0.82 -3.09
N THR A 214 -13.32 0.77 -1.79
CA THR A 214 -14.15 1.37 -0.75
C THR A 214 -13.70 2.80 -0.44
N ALA A 215 -14.52 3.56 0.28
CA ALA A 215 -14.13 4.88 0.77
C ALA A 215 -12.89 4.81 1.70
N LEU A 216 -12.73 3.72 2.47
CA LEU A 216 -11.58 3.50 3.34
C LEU A 216 -10.27 3.42 2.54
N VAL A 217 -10.25 2.66 1.44
CA VAL A 217 -9.08 2.57 0.54
C VAL A 217 -8.70 3.95 0.00
N TYR A 218 -9.68 4.79 -0.35
CA TYR A 218 -9.42 6.16 -0.79
C TYR A 218 -8.80 7.03 0.31
N ALA A 219 -9.31 6.96 1.54
CA ALA A 219 -8.76 7.72 2.66
C ALA A 219 -7.30 7.31 2.95
N VAL A 220 -6.99 6.01 2.92
CA VAL A 220 -5.62 5.50 3.12
C VAL A 220 -4.69 5.93 1.99
N ASN A 221 -5.07 5.75 0.72
CA ASN A 221 -4.24 6.15 -0.42
C ASN A 221 -3.93 7.65 -0.45
N ASN A 222 -4.80 8.49 0.13
CA ASN A 222 -4.62 9.93 0.21
C ASN A 222 -4.04 10.39 1.58
N ASN A 223 -3.57 9.45 2.40
CA ASN A 223 -2.96 9.71 3.70
C ASN A 223 -3.85 10.54 4.65
N ARG A 224 -5.17 10.28 4.66
CA ARG A 224 -6.17 11.05 5.42
C ARG A 224 -6.56 10.38 6.73
N THR A 225 -5.72 10.49 7.76
CA THR A 225 -5.92 9.85 9.07
C THR A 225 -7.31 10.12 9.68
N ALA A 226 -7.79 11.37 9.64
CA ALA A 226 -9.09 11.73 10.20
C ALA A 226 -10.26 11.01 9.51
N ALA A 227 -10.21 10.88 8.18
CA ALA A 227 -11.20 10.14 7.42
C ALA A 227 -11.11 8.63 7.66
N VAL A 228 -9.90 8.06 7.72
CA VAL A 228 -9.69 6.64 8.07
C VAL A 228 -10.35 6.33 9.42
N ARG A 229 -10.08 7.14 10.44
CA ARG A 229 -10.68 6.99 11.78
C ARG A 229 -12.20 7.07 11.72
N ALA A 230 -12.75 8.07 11.03
CA ALA A 230 -14.19 8.27 10.93
C ALA A 230 -14.87 7.09 10.21
N LEU A 231 -14.29 6.59 9.13
CA LEU A 231 -14.82 5.44 8.37
C LEU A 231 -14.84 4.17 9.22
N ILE A 232 -13.73 3.83 9.87
CA ILE A 232 -13.61 2.64 10.74
C ILE A 232 -14.62 2.74 11.90
N LYS A 233 -14.67 3.88 12.59
CA LYS A 233 -15.63 4.14 13.68
C LYS A 233 -17.08 3.96 13.24
N ASN A 234 -17.39 4.20 11.96
CA ASN A 234 -18.72 4.07 11.39
C ASN A 234 -18.96 2.73 10.67
N GLY A 235 -18.09 1.72 10.86
CA GLY A 235 -18.32 0.35 10.37
C GLY A 235 -17.73 0.04 8.99
N ALA A 236 -16.78 0.84 8.51
CA ALA A 236 -15.94 0.43 7.38
C ALA A 236 -15.11 -0.80 7.77
N LYS A 237 -15.13 -1.82 6.92
CA LYS A 237 -14.38 -3.06 7.12
C LYS A 237 -12.98 -2.92 6.56
N VAL A 238 -12.00 -3.42 7.31
CA VAL A 238 -10.66 -3.66 6.80
C VAL A 238 -10.65 -5.04 6.14
N ILE A 239 -10.23 -5.09 4.89
CA ILE A 239 -10.12 -6.33 4.11
C ILE A 239 -8.68 -6.36 3.58
N GLU A 240 -7.86 -7.29 4.09
CA GLU A 240 -6.43 -7.39 3.80
C GLU A 240 -6.11 -7.44 2.30
N SER A 241 -6.83 -8.33 1.58
CA SER A 241 -6.67 -8.52 0.14
C SER A 241 -7.18 -7.33 -0.69
N GLU A 242 -7.87 -6.36 -0.09
CA GLU A 242 -8.30 -5.17 -0.82
C GLU A 242 -7.16 -4.16 -0.92
N ARG A 243 -6.59 -4.06 -2.13
CA ARG A 243 -5.83 -2.88 -2.59
C ARG A 243 -4.63 -2.51 -1.71
N TYR A 244 -4.02 -3.49 -1.04
CA TYR A 244 -2.72 -3.31 -0.39
C TYR A 244 -2.74 -2.32 0.78
N LEU A 245 -3.81 -2.30 1.59
CA LEU A 245 -4.01 -1.32 2.66
C LEU A 245 -2.81 -1.23 3.64
N GLY A 246 -2.32 -2.37 4.12
CA GLY A 246 -1.20 -2.42 5.06
C GLY A 246 0.11 -1.89 4.44
N THR A 247 0.50 -2.38 3.28
CA THR A 247 1.71 -1.93 2.59
C THR A 247 1.61 -0.49 2.11
N ARG A 248 0.41 0.00 1.78
CA ARG A 248 0.19 1.42 1.50
C ARG A 248 0.44 2.28 2.73
N ALA A 249 -0.09 1.93 3.89
CA ALA A 249 0.16 2.68 5.13
C ALA A 249 1.66 2.70 5.49
N ILE A 250 2.36 1.59 5.26
CA ILE A 250 3.82 1.48 5.44
C ILE A 250 4.59 2.40 4.48
N SER A 251 4.27 2.37 3.18
CA SER A 251 4.95 3.22 2.18
C SER A 251 4.70 4.71 2.36
N LEU A 252 3.59 5.09 3.01
CA LEU A 252 3.29 6.45 3.44
C LEU A 252 3.99 6.84 4.76
N GLN A 253 4.72 5.92 5.38
CA GLN A 253 5.32 6.05 6.71
C GLN A 253 4.35 6.49 7.82
N ASN A 254 3.06 6.19 7.67
CA ASN A 254 2.03 6.66 8.59
C ASN A 254 1.67 5.56 9.60
N ALA A 255 2.40 5.55 10.72
CA ALA A 255 2.19 4.63 11.83
C ALA A 255 0.79 4.74 12.46
N GLU A 256 0.15 5.90 12.39
CA GLU A 256 -1.19 6.11 12.95
C GLU A 256 -2.28 5.48 12.08
N ILE A 257 -2.23 5.66 10.75
CA ILE A 257 -3.13 4.96 9.83
C ILE A 257 -2.93 3.44 9.96
N LEU A 258 -1.67 2.98 10.03
CA LEU A 258 -1.40 1.56 10.21
C LEU A 258 -2.00 1.03 11.52
N GLY A 259 -1.82 1.75 12.63
CA GLY A 259 -2.43 1.41 13.91
C GLY A 259 -3.95 1.31 13.83
N LEU A 260 -4.61 2.30 13.21
CA LEU A 260 -6.06 2.27 13.00
C LEU A 260 -6.53 1.05 12.20
N LEU A 261 -5.76 0.62 11.19
CA LEU A 261 -6.09 -0.56 10.39
C LEU A 261 -5.91 -1.86 11.20
N LEU A 262 -4.84 -1.95 11.99
CA LEU A 262 -4.57 -3.09 12.88
C LEU A 262 -5.63 -3.21 13.99
N ASP A 263 -5.98 -2.10 14.64
CA ASP A 263 -7.09 -2.03 15.61
C ASP A 263 -8.43 -2.49 15.01
N ALA A 264 -8.61 -2.26 13.70
CA ALA A 264 -9.80 -2.64 12.94
C ALA A 264 -9.72 -4.05 12.31
N GLY A 265 -8.71 -4.85 12.66
CA GLY A 265 -8.60 -6.27 12.31
C GLY A 265 -7.72 -6.60 11.11
N LEU A 266 -6.84 -5.69 10.66
CA LEU A 266 -5.75 -6.07 9.76
C LEU A 266 -4.81 -7.06 10.47
N ASP A 267 -4.58 -8.25 9.91
CA ASP A 267 -3.58 -9.18 10.46
C ASP A 267 -2.16 -8.58 10.34
N PRO A 268 -1.44 -8.35 11.46
CA PRO A 268 -0.06 -7.86 11.43
C PRO A 268 0.92 -8.80 10.73
N ASN A 269 0.58 -10.09 10.59
CA ASN A 269 1.39 -11.11 9.94
C ASN A 269 0.93 -11.41 8.50
N TYR A 270 -0.02 -10.62 7.97
CA TYR A 270 -0.48 -10.74 6.59
C TYR A 270 0.70 -10.63 5.62
N ARG A 271 0.66 -11.45 4.57
CA ARG A 271 1.68 -11.48 3.51
C ARG A 271 1.16 -10.87 2.23
N GLU A 272 1.84 -9.84 1.76
CA GLU A 272 1.59 -9.21 0.48
C GLU A 272 2.77 -9.48 -0.46
N TYR A 273 2.48 -10.03 -1.65
CA TYR A 273 3.51 -10.52 -2.59
C TYR A 273 4.58 -11.42 -1.93
N GLY A 274 4.17 -12.22 -0.95
CA GLY A 274 5.05 -13.15 -0.23
C GLY A 274 5.82 -12.54 0.94
N ASN A 275 5.89 -11.21 1.08
CA ASN A 275 6.55 -10.55 2.20
C ASN A 275 5.53 -10.21 3.29
N THR A 276 5.91 -10.34 4.56
CA THR A 276 5.07 -9.85 5.66
C THR A 276 5.03 -8.32 5.65
N LEU A 277 4.07 -7.75 6.38
CA LEU A 277 4.05 -6.31 6.64
C LEU A 277 5.31 -5.84 7.38
N LEU A 278 5.80 -6.64 8.34
CA LEU A 278 7.00 -6.32 9.12
C LEU A 278 8.27 -6.31 8.27
N GLU A 279 8.41 -7.26 7.34
CA GLU A 279 9.51 -7.26 6.39
C GLU A 279 9.47 -6.05 5.45
N THR A 280 8.27 -5.70 4.96
CA THR A 280 8.06 -4.51 4.11
C THR A 280 8.38 -3.22 4.87
N ALA A 281 8.04 -3.15 6.16
CA ALA A 281 8.32 -1.98 7.00
C ALA A 281 9.80 -1.84 7.39
N SER A 282 10.60 -2.90 7.26
CA SER A 282 12.00 -2.95 7.69
C SER A 282 13.00 -2.68 6.57
N THR A 283 12.54 -2.47 5.33
CA THR A 283 13.39 -2.20 4.16
C THR A 283 13.33 -0.74 3.74
N ILE A 284 14.38 -0.26 3.07
CA ILE A 284 14.34 0.98 2.28
C ILE A 284 13.26 0.84 1.20
N SER A 285 12.43 1.85 1.04
CA SER A 285 11.34 1.88 0.05
C SER A 285 11.50 3.10 -0.86
N SER A 286 11.40 2.87 -2.17
CA SER A 286 11.18 3.94 -3.14
C SER A 286 9.68 4.20 -3.25
N THR A 287 9.27 5.43 -3.01
CA THR A 287 7.89 5.87 -3.20
C THR A 287 7.86 7.06 -4.14
N VAL A 288 6.80 7.17 -4.95
CA VAL A 288 6.58 8.36 -5.79
C VAL A 288 5.69 9.31 -5.01
N LEU A 289 6.29 10.40 -4.53
CA LEU A 289 5.58 11.53 -3.96
C LEU A 289 5.70 12.69 -4.95
N GLU A 290 4.56 13.27 -5.34
CA GLU A 290 4.52 14.50 -6.16
C GLU A 290 5.36 14.41 -7.46
N LEU A 291 5.29 13.26 -8.15
CA LEU A 291 6.01 12.97 -9.40
C LEU A 291 7.55 12.85 -9.26
N SER A 292 8.08 12.80 -8.04
CA SER A 292 9.49 12.51 -7.77
C SER A 292 9.64 11.16 -7.09
N GLU A 293 10.58 10.33 -7.55
CA GLU A 293 10.95 9.10 -6.85
C GLU A 293 11.78 9.49 -5.62
N VAL A 294 11.23 9.26 -4.43
CA VAL A 294 11.90 9.51 -3.16
C VAL A 294 12.27 8.16 -2.55
N THR A 295 13.57 7.94 -2.38
CA THR A 295 14.07 6.82 -1.58
C THR A 295 13.99 7.21 -0.12
N GLN A 296 13.24 6.46 0.69
CA GLN A 296 13.11 6.71 2.11
C GLN A 296 13.55 5.48 2.92
N GLY A 297 14.29 5.73 3.99
CA GLY A 297 14.62 4.70 4.97
C GLY A 297 13.38 4.23 5.74
N PRO A 298 13.41 3.03 6.31
CA PRO A 298 12.29 2.49 7.09
C PRO A 298 12.03 3.31 8.36
N SER A 299 10.74 3.42 8.73
CA SER A 299 10.30 4.18 9.92
C SER A 299 10.23 3.30 11.17
N PRO A 300 11.00 3.60 12.23
CA PRO A 300 10.93 2.86 13.49
C PRO A 300 9.53 2.88 14.12
N ALA A 301 8.77 3.97 13.96
CA ALA A 301 7.41 4.07 14.50
C ALA A 301 6.45 3.09 13.80
N VAL A 302 6.60 2.87 12.49
CA VAL A 302 5.79 1.90 11.73
C VAL A 302 6.10 0.48 12.18
N VAL A 303 7.38 0.13 12.32
CA VAL A 303 7.83 -1.17 12.83
C VAL A 303 7.32 -1.39 14.26
N GLU A 304 7.48 -0.39 15.14
CA GLU A 304 7.00 -0.47 16.52
C GLU A 304 5.48 -0.69 16.58
N THR A 305 4.70 0.00 15.75
CA THR A 305 3.25 -0.22 15.66
C THR A 305 2.91 -1.65 15.27
N LEU A 306 3.58 -2.24 14.27
CA LEU A 306 3.34 -3.63 13.87
C LEU A 306 3.67 -4.61 15.01
N LEU A 307 4.82 -4.43 15.65
CA LEU A 307 5.24 -5.28 16.77
C LEU A 307 4.27 -5.19 17.96
N LYS A 308 3.79 -3.98 18.29
CA LYS A 308 2.77 -3.76 19.34
C LYS A 308 1.45 -4.49 19.07
N HIS A 309 1.11 -4.72 17.80
CA HIS A 309 -0.10 -5.44 17.41
C HIS A 309 0.13 -6.94 17.19
N GLY A 310 1.34 -7.47 17.45
CA GLY A 310 1.62 -8.90 17.39
C GLY A 310 2.23 -9.38 16.06
N ALA A 311 2.88 -8.50 15.30
CA ALA A 311 3.75 -8.94 14.21
C ALA A 311 4.91 -9.78 14.75
N ASP A 312 5.12 -10.97 14.20
CA ASP A 312 6.14 -11.91 14.65
C ASP A 312 7.38 -11.86 13.74
N PRO A 313 8.52 -11.30 14.21
CA PRO A 313 9.76 -11.25 13.44
C PRO A 313 10.39 -12.64 13.21
N GLY A 314 9.90 -13.68 13.89
CA GLY A 314 10.32 -15.06 13.66
C GLY A 314 9.78 -15.66 12.36
N LEU A 315 8.74 -15.07 11.76
CA LEU A 315 8.09 -15.57 10.55
C LEU A 315 8.75 -15.10 9.24
N ASP A 316 9.68 -14.15 9.29
CA ASP A 316 10.20 -13.48 8.10
C ASP A 316 11.69 -13.12 8.20
N ASP A 317 12.14 -12.29 7.26
CA ASP A 317 13.51 -11.78 7.12
C ASP A 317 13.64 -10.31 7.58
N SER A 318 12.71 -9.79 8.39
CA SER A 318 12.67 -8.39 8.83
C SER A 318 13.98 -7.92 9.46
N LEU A 319 14.63 -8.76 10.29
CA LEU A 319 15.92 -8.45 10.89
C LEU A 319 17.02 -8.28 9.83
N ALA A 320 17.05 -9.15 8.81
CA ALA A 320 17.98 -9.03 7.70
C ALA A 320 17.75 -7.72 6.92
N ARG A 321 16.48 -7.36 6.64
CA ARG A 321 16.15 -6.08 5.99
C ARG A 321 16.59 -4.87 6.81
N ALA A 322 16.41 -4.90 8.12
CA ALA A 322 16.81 -3.82 9.03
C ALA A 322 18.33 -3.62 9.05
N ILE A 323 19.09 -4.72 9.00
CA ILE A 323 20.56 -4.71 8.90
C ILE A 323 21.01 -4.13 7.57
N GLY A 324 20.43 -4.57 6.44
CA GLY A 324 20.74 -4.00 5.12
C GLY A 324 20.37 -2.51 4.99
N SER A 325 19.36 -2.08 5.73
CA SER A 325 18.97 -0.67 5.85
C SER A 325 19.79 0.10 6.89
N GLN A 326 20.71 -0.56 7.60
CA GLN A 326 21.61 -0.01 8.62
C GLN A 326 20.86 0.83 9.68
N ASN A 327 19.67 0.38 10.10
CA ASN A 327 18.81 1.11 11.04
C ASN A 327 18.86 0.49 12.45
N TYR A 328 19.69 1.08 13.32
CA TYR A 328 19.88 0.64 14.70
C TYR A 328 18.56 0.49 15.47
N SER A 329 17.68 1.50 15.42
CA SER A 329 16.44 1.52 16.19
C SER A 329 15.52 0.35 15.81
N ILE A 330 15.42 0.05 14.51
CA ILE A 330 14.62 -1.08 14.03
C ILE A 330 15.26 -2.42 14.41
N ILE A 331 16.58 -2.56 14.29
CA ILE A 331 17.29 -3.76 14.75
C ILE A 331 16.96 -4.02 16.23
N GLN A 332 17.05 -2.99 17.08
CA GLN A 332 16.74 -3.13 18.51
C GLN A 332 15.27 -3.44 18.78
N LEU A 333 14.33 -2.86 18.03
CA LEU A 333 12.90 -3.19 18.13
C LEU A 333 12.67 -4.67 17.82
N LEU A 334 13.25 -5.18 16.73
CA LEU A 334 13.09 -6.57 16.29
C LEU A 334 13.75 -7.55 17.26
N LEU A 335 14.96 -7.26 17.75
CA LEU A 335 15.64 -8.10 18.75
C LEU A 335 14.84 -8.19 20.05
N ARG A 336 14.30 -7.06 20.55
CA ARG A 336 13.43 -7.05 21.74
C ARG A 336 12.12 -7.81 21.51
N ALA A 337 11.63 -7.85 20.29
CA ALA A 337 10.48 -8.65 19.89
C ALA A 337 10.82 -10.14 19.60
N GLY A 338 12.07 -10.57 19.83
CA GLY A 338 12.46 -11.97 19.76
C GLY A 338 13.03 -12.43 18.42
N ALA A 339 13.37 -11.51 17.51
CA ALA A 339 14.04 -11.83 16.25
C ALA A 339 15.34 -12.62 16.50
N LYS A 340 15.57 -13.68 15.71
CA LYS A 340 16.71 -14.58 15.85
C LYS A 340 17.87 -14.13 14.98
N THR A 341 19.07 -14.03 15.56
CA THR A 341 20.29 -13.60 14.87
C THR A 341 21.00 -14.74 14.12
N ASP A 342 20.63 -15.97 14.45
CA ASP A 342 21.20 -17.24 13.98
C ASP A 342 20.29 -18.00 13.01
N LYS A 343 19.12 -17.43 12.67
CA LYS A 343 18.23 -17.95 11.64
C LYS A 343 18.63 -17.37 10.28
N PRO A 344 18.99 -18.18 9.27
CA PRO A 344 19.30 -17.67 7.95
C PRO A 344 18.05 -17.11 7.26
N ASP A 345 18.24 -16.05 6.48
CA ASP A 345 17.20 -15.48 5.62
C ASP A 345 16.88 -16.41 4.43
N ARG A 346 15.96 -15.98 3.55
CA ARG A 346 15.61 -16.72 2.32
C ARG A 346 16.79 -16.97 1.36
N PHE A 347 17.89 -16.24 1.50
CA PHE A 347 19.11 -16.37 0.69
C PHE A 347 20.20 -17.21 1.38
N GLY A 348 19.91 -17.75 2.57
CA GLY A 348 20.86 -18.53 3.36
C GLY A 348 21.84 -17.66 4.16
N GLN A 349 21.65 -16.35 4.23
CA GLN A 349 22.53 -15.45 4.98
C GLN A 349 22.09 -15.34 6.43
N LEU A 350 23.04 -15.53 7.34
CA LEU A 350 22.81 -15.28 8.77
C LEU A 350 22.79 -13.77 9.02
N PRO A 351 21.78 -13.22 9.74
CA PRO A 351 21.73 -11.82 10.12
C PRO A 351 23.03 -11.34 10.81
N TYR A 352 23.61 -12.16 11.68
CA TYR A 352 24.90 -11.85 12.31
C TYR A 352 26.04 -11.68 11.28
N ASN A 353 26.12 -12.54 10.27
CA ASN A 353 27.13 -12.44 9.22
C ASN A 353 26.90 -11.21 8.33
N MET A 354 25.64 -10.87 8.07
CA MET A 354 25.33 -9.62 7.38
C MET A 354 25.78 -8.40 8.18
N ALA A 355 25.47 -8.35 9.48
CA ALA A 355 25.92 -7.28 10.38
C ALA A 355 27.45 -7.18 10.43
N ALA A 356 28.16 -8.31 10.34
CA ALA A 356 29.61 -8.36 10.15
C ALA A 356 30.05 -7.61 8.89
N SER A 357 29.39 -7.87 7.76
CA SER A 357 29.75 -7.27 6.47
C SER A 357 29.45 -5.77 6.38
N TYR A 358 28.60 -5.25 7.26
CA TYR A 358 28.36 -3.81 7.45
C TYR A 358 29.10 -3.23 8.67
N ASN A 359 29.88 -4.06 9.38
CA ASN A 359 30.67 -3.67 10.55
C ASN A 359 29.83 -2.98 11.65
N ILE A 360 28.65 -3.56 11.93
CA ILE A 360 27.68 -3.12 12.94
C ILE A 360 27.34 -4.26 13.93
N GLN A 361 28.29 -5.17 14.17
CA GLN A 361 28.12 -6.35 15.03
C GLN A 361 27.63 -6.00 16.43
N ARG A 362 28.12 -4.89 17.03
CA ARG A 362 27.65 -4.40 18.34
C ARG A 362 26.16 -4.09 18.40
N TRP A 363 25.48 -3.86 17.27
CA TRP A 363 24.04 -3.65 17.24
C TRP A 363 23.22 -4.93 17.39
N MET A 364 23.85 -6.10 17.29
CA MET A 364 23.18 -7.42 17.32
C MET A 364 22.83 -7.91 18.73
N SER A 365 23.12 -7.12 19.76
CA SER A 365 22.70 -7.38 21.14
C SER A 365 21.65 -6.36 21.59
N ILE A 366 20.69 -6.79 22.42
CA ILE A 366 19.70 -5.89 23.02
C ILE A 366 20.42 -4.96 24.00
N GLN A 367 20.27 -3.66 23.80
CA GLN A 367 20.92 -2.64 24.61
C GLN A 367 20.01 -1.40 24.75
N ASN A 368 20.20 -0.62 25.82
CA ASN A 368 19.34 0.53 26.10
C ASN A 368 19.80 1.81 25.37
N ASP A 369 21.12 1.95 25.21
CA ASP A 369 21.75 3.10 24.57
C ASP A 369 22.40 2.68 23.26
N GLN A 370 22.33 3.53 22.23
CA GLN A 370 23.02 3.25 20.96
C GLN A 370 24.54 3.21 21.20
N PRO A 371 25.21 2.09 20.90
CA PRO A 371 26.65 2.02 21.07
C PRO A 371 27.28 2.98 20.07
N LYS A 372 28.26 3.75 20.53
CA LYS A 372 29.06 4.60 19.66
C LYS A 372 29.89 3.71 18.75
N ILE A 373 29.42 3.52 17.52
CA ILE A 373 30.21 2.91 16.46
C ILE A 373 30.87 4.05 15.69
N PRO A 374 32.22 4.06 15.60
CA PRO A 374 32.94 5.02 14.78
C PRO A 374 32.40 5.05 13.35
N THR A 375 32.17 6.24 12.82
CA THR A 375 31.67 6.43 11.45
C THR A 375 32.56 7.35 10.65
N PHE A 376 32.65 7.09 9.35
CA PHE A 376 33.31 7.96 8.40
C PHE A 376 32.59 7.95 7.06
N VAL A 377 33.07 8.83 6.19
CA VAL A 377 32.49 9.10 4.89
C VAL A 377 33.56 8.99 3.82
N MET A 378 33.18 8.58 2.62
CA MET A 378 34.05 8.59 1.45
C MET A 378 33.61 9.59 0.40
N GLU A 379 34.61 10.24 -0.19
CA GLU A 379 34.49 11.15 -1.32
C GLU A 379 35.42 10.71 -2.46
N ASP A 380 35.03 10.95 -3.70
CA ASP A 380 35.94 10.81 -4.83
C ASP A 380 37.02 11.91 -4.83
N ASP A 381 37.91 11.89 -5.82
CA ASP A 381 39.02 12.85 -5.92
C ASP A 381 38.54 14.30 -6.13
N GLN A 382 37.30 14.49 -6.59
CA GLN A 382 36.65 15.78 -6.78
C GLN A 382 35.88 16.25 -5.53
N GLY A 383 35.78 15.42 -4.49
CA GLY A 383 35.01 15.72 -3.28
C GLY A 383 33.52 15.39 -3.38
N VAL A 384 33.11 14.62 -4.39
CA VAL A 384 31.73 14.15 -4.52
C VAL A 384 31.52 12.94 -3.62
N ARG A 385 30.38 12.94 -2.92
CA ARG A 385 30.04 11.88 -1.97
C ARG A 385 29.85 10.53 -2.66
N ILE A 386 30.44 9.49 -2.08
CA ILE A 386 30.24 8.10 -2.53
C ILE A 386 29.18 7.43 -1.64
N HIS A 387 28.04 7.13 -2.25
CA HIS A 387 26.86 6.64 -1.55
C HIS A 387 26.89 5.14 -1.22
N THR A 388 27.60 4.34 -2.02
CA THR A 388 27.65 2.89 -1.92
C THR A 388 29.03 2.36 -2.30
N GLY A 389 29.43 1.26 -1.69
CA GLY A 389 30.68 0.58 -2.00
C GLY A 389 31.11 -0.38 -0.91
N ALA A 390 32.37 -0.76 -0.97
CA ALA A 390 33.05 -1.54 0.05
C ALA A 390 34.44 -0.99 0.34
N VAL A 391 34.86 -1.08 1.60
CA VAL A 391 36.18 -0.64 2.04
C VAL A 391 36.80 -1.69 2.94
N ALA A 392 38.10 -1.91 2.75
CA ALA A 392 38.93 -2.66 3.68
C ALA A 392 39.95 -1.76 4.35
N PHE A 393 40.22 -2.03 5.63
CA PHE A 393 41.22 -1.32 6.41
C PHE A 393 41.84 -2.26 7.43
N ARG A 394 43.10 -2.01 7.81
CA ARG A 394 43.84 -2.84 8.78
C ARG A 394 44.32 -2.02 9.96
N SER A 395 44.38 -2.63 11.13
CA SER A 395 44.94 -1.97 12.32
C SER A 395 46.46 -1.84 12.18
N LEU A 396 46.96 -0.63 12.39
CA LEU A 396 48.39 -0.33 12.56
C LEU A 396 48.82 -0.52 14.02
N SER A 397 47.90 -0.35 14.96
CA SER A 397 48.15 -0.54 16.39
C SER A 397 48.12 -2.02 16.82
N ALA A 398 47.42 -2.88 16.07
CA ALA A 398 47.37 -4.32 16.29
C ALA A 398 47.46 -5.10 14.95
N PRO A 399 48.64 -5.16 14.29
CA PRO A 399 48.76 -5.71 12.93
C PRO A 399 48.34 -7.19 12.76
N SER A 400 48.30 -7.95 13.86
CA SER A 400 47.86 -9.35 13.87
C SER A 400 46.33 -9.52 13.83
N SER A 401 45.55 -8.44 13.93
CA SER A 401 44.07 -8.51 13.95
C SER A 401 43.44 -8.86 12.60
N GLY A 402 44.23 -8.93 11.53
CA GLY A 402 43.72 -9.05 10.16
C GLY A 402 43.09 -7.75 9.64
N SER A 403 42.54 -7.82 8.44
CA SER A 403 41.82 -6.71 7.80
C SER A 403 40.35 -6.71 8.19
N TYR A 404 39.83 -5.52 8.45
CA TYR A 404 38.40 -5.25 8.53
C TYR A 404 37.87 -4.98 7.13
N TYR A 405 36.64 -5.40 6.88
CA TYR A 405 35.93 -5.18 5.63
C TYR A 405 34.53 -4.68 5.95
N THR A 406 34.05 -3.68 5.22
CA THR A 406 32.68 -3.20 5.36
C THR A 406 32.11 -2.72 4.04
N ASN A 407 30.88 -3.15 3.76
CA ASN A 407 30.02 -2.60 2.72
C ASN A 407 29.24 -1.40 3.28
N TRP A 408 28.76 -0.50 2.42
CA TRP A 408 27.76 0.52 2.80
C TRP A 408 26.86 0.87 1.62
N SER A 409 25.67 1.40 1.91
CA SER A 409 24.62 1.73 0.94
C SER A 409 23.93 3.09 1.17
N LEU A 410 24.27 3.79 2.26
CA LEU A 410 23.59 5.01 2.73
C LEU A 410 24.60 6.06 3.21
N ASP A 411 25.65 6.32 2.41
CA ASP A 411 26.70 7.30 2.69
C ASP A 411 27.64 6.94 3.86
N THR A 412 27.06 6.66 5.02
CA THR A 412 27.76 6.42 6.27
C THR A 412 28.40 5.06 6.26
N ILE A 413 29.70 5.02 6.56
CA ILE A 413 30.45 3.79 6.77
C ILE A 413 30.62 3.60 8.26
N TYR A 414 30.20 2.46 8.77
CA TYR A 414 30.42 2.05 10.15
C TYR A 414 31.73 1.27 10.26
N ALA A 415 32.47 1.52 11.33
CA ALA A 415 33.70 0.79 11.66
C ALA A 415 33.66 0.43 13.15
N ASP A 416 33.04 -0.70 13.48
CA ASP A 416 33.01 -1.30 14.80
C ASP A 416 34.38 -1.89 15.16
N VAL A 417 35.33 -1.00 15.42
CA VAL A 417 36.73 -1.30 15.74
C VAL A 417 37.16 -0.56 17.01
N PRO A 418 38.16 -1.07 17.75
CA PRO A 418 38.66 -0.41 18.95
C PRO A 418 39.41 0.89 18.63
N ASP A 419 39.70 1.69 19.67
CA ASP A 419 40.58 2.85 19.54
C ASP A 419 41.97 2.42 19.04
N GLY A 420 42.55 3.23 18.13
CA GLY A 420 43.82 2.91 17.49
C GLY A 420 43.99 3.60 16.13
N SER A 421 45.10 3.29 15.47
CA SER A 421 45.41 3.77 14.12
C SER A 421 45.12 2.70 13.08
N TYR A 422 44.52 3.10 11.96
CA TYR A 422 44.10 2.21 10.90
C TYR A 422 44.59 2.73 9.55
N GLN A 423 44.98 1.82 8.67
CA GLN A 423 45.28 2.13 7.28
C GLN A 423 44.14 1.62 6.41
N VAL A 424 43.58 2.47 5.56
CA VAL A 424 42.67 2.02 4.49
C VAL A 424 43.51 1.30 3.44
N THR A 425 43.14 0.07 3.09
CA THR A 425 43.92 -0.79 2.19
C THR A 425 43.27 -0.95 0.84
N GLU A 426 41.93 -0.90 0.80
CA GLU A 426 41.17 -1.10 -0.42
C GLU A 426 39.84 -0.37 -0.36
N HIS A 427 39.39 0.10 -1.51
CA HIS A 427 38.04 0.60 -1.74
C HIS A 427 37.53 0.02 -3.06
N ARG A 428 36.27 -0.43 -3.09
CA ARG A 428 35.60 -0.97 -4.27
C ARG A 428 34.22 -0.35 -4.44
N MET A 429 33.92 0.12 -5.64
CA MET A 429 32.57 0.44 -6.09
C MET A 429 32.42 -0.07 -7.54
N TYR A 430 31.19 -0.16 -8.03
CA TYR A 430 30.96 -0.64 -9.39
C TYR A 430 31.74 0.19 -10.42
N GLY A 431 32.58 -0.47 -11.22
CA GLY A 431 33.44 0.17 -12.23
C GLY A 431 34.69 0.90 -11.69
N GLN A 432 34.94 0.93 -10.38
CA GLN A 432 36.14 1.56 -9.82
C GLN A 432 36.70 0.80 -8.61
N THR A 433 37.99 0.46 -8.68
CA THR A 433 38.73 -0.17 -7.59
C THR A 433 39.94 0.66 -7.23
N THR A 434 40.12 0.90 -5.93
CA THR A 434 41.23 1.68 -5.41
C THR A 434 41.99 0.84 -4.40
N LEU A 435 43.29 0.69 -4.63
CA LEU A 435 44.24 -0.02 -3.78
C LEU A 435 45.19 1.02 -3.21
N PHE A 436 45.11 1.25 -1.90
CA PHE A 436 45.79 2.38 -1.29
C PHE A 436 47.24 2.05 -0.93
N PRO A 437 48.21 2.92 -1.25
CA PRO A 437 49.51 2.93 -0.57
C PRO A 437 49.35 3.32 0.92
N SER A 438 50.38 3.11 1.73
CA SER A 438 50.38 3.30 3.19
C SER A 438 50.01 4.68 3.74
N SER A 439 49.73 5.66 2.89
CA SER A 439 49.43 7.05 3.25
C SER A 439 47.98 7.30 3.70
N MET A 440 47.02 6.47 3.30
CA MET A 440 45.63 6.67 3.70
C MET A 440 45.35 6.00 5.04
N SER A 441 45.13 6.81 6.07
CA SER A 441 44.94 6.33 7.43
C SER A 441 43.93 7.18 8.19
N PHE A 442 43.37 6.59 9.24
CA PHE A 442 42.55 7.27 10.22
C PHE A 442 42.85 6.77 11.62
N THR A 443 42.49 7.58 12.60
CA THR A 443 42.56 7.22 14.02
C THR A 443 41.16 7.13 14.58
N VAL A 444 40.96 6.17 15.47
CA VAL A 444 39.75 6.05 16.29
C VAL A 444 40.12 6.40 17.72
N LYS A 445 39.43 7.38 18.29
CA LYS A 445 39.58 7.77 19.69
C LYS A 445 38.22 8.11 20.28
N ASP A 446 37.87 7.49 21.41
CA ASP A 446 36.59 7.68 22.09
C ASP A 446 35.37 7.49 21.16
N GLY A 447 35.52 6.56 20.20
CA GLY A 447 34.48 6.26 19.20
C GLY A 447 34.40 7.26 18.03
N VAL A 448 35.36 8.18 17.88
CA VAL A 448 35.38 9.19 16.81
C VAL A 448 36.50 8.89 15.83
N ILE A 449 36.19 8.90 14.53
CA ILE A 449 37.17 8.75 13.45
C ILE A 449 37.73 10.12 13.06
N SER A 450 39.06 10.21 12.95
CA SER A 450 39.75 11.38 12.40
C SER A 450 40.85 10.96 11.41
N PRO A 451 40.84 11.47 10.15
CA PRO A 451 39.80 12.34 9.58
C PRO A 451 38.50 11.55 9.30
N SER A 452 37.35 12.18 9.55
CA SER A 452 36.03 11.57 9.32
C SER A 452 35.65 11.50 7.84
N VAL A 453 36.35 12.24 6.98
CA VAL A 453 36.22 12.21 5.52
C VAL A 453 37.47 11.55 4.94
N GLN A 454 37.25 10.52 4.12
CA GLN A 454 38.28 9.73 3.46
C GLN A 454 38.17 9.98 1.95
N ARG A 455 39.09 10.78 1.40
CA ARG A 455 39.08 11.16 -0.01
C ARG A 455 39.88 10.18 -0.86
N LEU A 456 39.27 9.65 -1.92
CA LEU A 456 39.93 8.74 -2.84
C LEU A 456 40.95 9.49 -3.72
N PRO A 457 42.08 8.85 -4.08
CA PRO A 457 42.99 9.36 -5.09
C PRO A 457 42.38 9.26 -6.49
N THR A 458 42.78 10.18 -7.37
CA THR A 458 42.45 10.13 -8.80
C THR A 458 42.86 8.79 -9.40
N PRO A 459 41.98 8.12 -10.18
CA PRO A 459 42.33 6.90 -10.90
C PRO A 459 43.53 7.12 -11.83
N ASN A 460 44.50 6.21 -11.78
CA ASN A 460 45.68 6.23 -12.65
C ASN A 460 45.62 5.17 -13.77
N VAL A 461 44.57 4.35 -13.81
CA VAL A 461 44.30 3.43 -14.91
C VAL A 461 42.84 3.56 -15.36
N ALA A 462 42.64 3.64 -16.67
CA ALA A 462 41.35 3.47 -17.32
C ALA A 462 41.42 2.19 -18.16
N GLY A 463 40.48 1.29 -17.91
CA GLY A 463 40.46 -0.04 -18.48
C GLY A 463 39.23 -0.28 -19.32
N LYS A 464 39.40 -1.05 -20.40
CA LYS A 464 38.30 -1.51 -21.25
C LYS A 464 38.42 -2.99 -21.58
N ILE A 465 37.36 -3.75 -21.39
CA ILE A 465 37.27 -5.16 -21.74
C ILE A 465 36.67 -5.29 -23.15
N VAL A 466 37.36 -6.00 -24.02
CA VAL A 466 36.98 -6.20 -25.43
C VAL A 466 36.89 -7.69 -25.73
N GLY A 467 35.77 -8.14 -26.28
CA GLY A 467 35.58 -9.51 -26.74
C GLY A 467 35.10 -9.58 -28.19
N ASP A 468 34.93 -10.80 -28.71
CA ASP A 468 34.32 -11.00 -30.03
C ASP A 468 32.81 -10.63 -30.02
N PRO A 469 32.14 -10.47 -31.19
CA PRO A 469 30.73 -10.07 -31.26
C PRO A 469 29.75 -10.97 -30.49
N SER A 470 30.11 -12.23 -30.21
CA SER A 470 29.34 -13.19 -29.41
C SER A 470 29.68 -13.16 -27.91
N LYS A 471 30.73 -12.43 -27.51
CA LYS A 471 31.26 -12.34 -26.13
C LYS A 471 31.41 -10.88 -25.70
N GLN A 472 30.29 -10.23 -25.37
CA GLN A 472 30.31 -8.86 -24.85
C GLN A 472 30.56 -8.85 -23.34
N ALA A 473 31.37 -7.90 -22.87
CA ALA A 473 31.48 -7.60 -21.45
C ALA A 473 30.18 -6.90 -20.98
N ILE A 474 29.63 -7.39 -19.87
CA ILE A 474 28.32 -6.97 -19.33
C ILE A 474 28.42 -6.63 -17.83
N GLY A 475 29.59 -6.14 -17.40
CA GLY A 475 29.99 -5.96 -16.02
C GLY A 475 30.46 -7.27 -15.37
N GLY A 476 30.97 -7.18 -14.15
CA GLY A 476 31.56 -8.30 -13.42
C GLY A 476 32.83 -7.88 -12.69
N HIS A 477 33.82 -8.77 -12.60
CA HIS A 477 35.11 -8.43 -11.99
C HIS A 477 36.30 -9.09 -12.69
N LEU A 478 37.45 -8.40 -12.68
CA LEU A 478 38.75 -9.01 -13.01
C LEU A 478 39.45 -9.46 -11.74
N GLU A 479 40.12 -10.60 -11.77
CA GLU A 479 41.00 -11.04 -10.70
C GLU A 479 42.41 -10.49 -10.92
N LEU A 480 42.86 -9.65 -9.99
CA LEU A 480 44.21 -9.09 -9.96
C LEU A 480 45.09 -9.93 -9.02
N THR A 481 46.24 -10.35 -9.53
CA THR A 481 47.24 -11.15 -8.82
C THR A 481 48.59 -10.46 -8.86
N ASN A 482 49.46 -10.79 -7.91
CA ASN A 482 50.88 -10.43 -8.00
C ASN A 482 51.62 -11.32 -9.02
N GLU A 483 52.91 -11.07 -9.22
CA GLU A 483 53.75 -11.86 -10.14
C GLU A 483 53.81 -13.35 -9.79
N GLN A 484 53.69 -13.70 -8.51
CA GLN A 484 53.68 -15.09 -8.01
C GLN A 484 52.27 -15.72 -8.04
N ALA A 485 51.32 -15.13 -8.77
CA ALA A 485 49.93 -15.58 -8.89
C ALA A 485 49.17 -15.65 -7.54
N SER A 486 49.65 -14.94 -6.52
CA SER A 486 48.90 -14.77 -5.28
C SER A 486 47.83 -13.70 -5.50
N PHE A 487 46.60 -14.01 -5.08
CA PHE A 487 45.47 -13.09 -5.14
C PHE A 487 45.81 -11.76 -4.47
N TYR A 488 45.58 -10.67 -5.19
CA TYR A 488 45.79 -9.32 -4.68
C TYR A 488 44.45 -8.65 -4.38
N SER A 489 43.56 -8.58 -5.36
CA SER A 489 42.24 -7.94 -5.24
C SER A 489 41.35 -8.33 -6.44
N ILE A 490 40.08 -7.95 -6.39
CA ILE A 490 39.18 -7.93 -7.54
C ILE A 490 39.03 -6.50 -8.06
N ILE A 491 38.94 -6.35 -9.37
CA ILE A 491 38.65 -5.09 -10.04
C ILE A 491 37.20 -5.12 -10.50
N GLU A 492 36.38 -4.23 -9.96
CA GLU A 492 34.98 -4.08 -10.37
C GLU A 492 34.88 -3.52 -11.78
N VAL A 493 34.05 -4.14 -12.62
CA VAL A 493 33.82 -3.77 -14.02
C VAL A 493 32.37 -3.31 -14.20
N ASP A 494 32.22 -2.10 -14.75
CA ASP A 494 30.92 -1.54 -15.15
C ASP A 494 30.75 -1.61 -16.68
N GLY A 495 29.84 -2.48 -17.13
CA GLY A 495 29.69 -2.81 -18.54
C GLY A 495 30.97 -3.41 -19.11
N ASP A 496 31.67 -2.63 -19.92
CA ASP A 496 32.95 -2.96 -20.52
C ASP A 496 34.11 -2.10 -19.99
N HIS A 497 33.89 -1.25 -18.99
CA HIS A 497 34.92 -0.33 -18.48
C HIS A 497 35.25 -0.58 -17.00
N PHE A 498 36.46 -0.22 -16.60
CA PHE A 498 36.87 -0.18 -15.21
C PHE A 498 37.88 0.94 -14.98
N LYS A 499 37.98 1.42 -13.74
CA LYS A 499 38.98 2.39 -13.30
C LYS A 499 39.78 1.82 -12.15
N LEU A 500 41.10 2.06 -12.14
CA LEU A 500 41.95 1.72 -11.01
C LEU A 500 42.66 2.94 -10.47
N SER A 501 42.78 3.01 -9.15
CA SER A 501 43.86 3.75 -8.49
C SER A 501 44.74 2.74 -7.76
N ILE A 502 45.93 2.45 -8.29
CA ILE A 502 46.81 1.38 -7.79
C ILE A 502 48.27 1.84 -7.78
N PRO A 503 49.12 1.42 -6.82
CA PRO A 503 50.53 1.81 -6.82
C PRO A 503 51.28 1.34 -8.08
N PRO A 504 52.28 2.11 -8.56
CA PRO A 504 53.16 1.65 -9.63
C PRO A 504 53.81 0.30 -9.30
N GLY A 505 53.91 -0.58 -10.29
CA GLY A 505 54.38 -1.94 -10.07
C GLY A 505 53.97 -2.92 -11.17
N GLN A 506 54.33 -4.18 -10.96
CA GLN A 506 53.99 -5.28 -11.86
C GLN A 506 52.84 -6.09 -11.26
N TYR A 507 51.82 -6.35 -12.08
CA TYR A 507 50.64 -7.11 -11.69
C TYR A 507 50.21 -8.04 -12.82
N LYS A 508 49.24 -8.90 -12.53
CA LYS A 508 48.70 -9.84 -13.49
C LYS A 508 47.18 -9.97 -13.37
N LEU A 509 46.50 -9.89 -14.51
CA LEU A 509 45.07 -10.22 -14.62
C LEU A 509 44.93 -11.72 -14.89
N ALA A 510 44.32 -12.44 -13.96
CA ALA A 510 44.22 -13.89 -13.98
C ALA A 510 42.92 -14.42 -14.61
N ARG A 511 41.82 -13.68 -14.47
CA ARG A 511 40.54 -13.98 -15.16
C ARG A 511 39.60 -12.79 -15.10
N TYR A 512 38.62 -12.80 -15.99
CA TYR A 512 37.43 -11.97 -15.93
C TYR A 512 36.22 -12.86 -15.65
N THR A 513 35.42 -12.54 -14.64
CA THR A 513 34.14 -13.20 -14.38
C THR A 513 33.04 -12.18 -14.66
N SER A 514 32.21 -12.41 -15.68
CA SER A 514 31.10 -11.50 -15.99
C SER A 514 29.97 -11.60 -14.96
N SER A 515 29.09 -10.60 -14.95
CA SER A 515 27.96 -10.46 -14.04
C SER A 515 26.98 -11.65 -14.06
N ASN A 516 26.93 -12.41 -15.17
CA ASN A 516 26.15 -13.64 -15.29
C ASN A 516 26.90 -14.92 -14.84
N GLY A 517 28.14 -14.79 -14.34
CA GLY A 517 28.98 -15.89 -13.85
C GLY A 517 29.87 -16.56 -14.90
N THR A 518 29.87 -16.12 -16.17
CA THR A 518 30.80 -16.66 -17.17
C THR A 518 32.24 -16.26 -16.84
N VAL A 519 33.13 -17.24 -16.78
CA VAL A 519 34.55 -17.03 -16.49
C VAL A 519 35.37 -17.08 -17.78
N TYR A 520 36.17 -16.03 -18.00
CA TYR A 520 37.14 -15.91 -19.08
C TYR A 520 38.54 -15.93 -18.46
N PRO A 521 39.29 -17.04 -18.59
CA PRO A 521 40.68 -17.10 -18.14
C PRO A 521 41.52 -16.01 -18.82
N LEU A 522 42.42 -15.40 -18.05
CA LEU A 522 43.37 -14.41 -18.53
C LEU A 522 44.77 -14.80 -18.08
N ASN A 523 45.77 -14.32 -18.81
CA ASN A 523 47.18 -14.45 -18.41
C ASN A 523 47.93 -13.18 -18.77
N LYS A 524 47.34 -12.03 -18.46
CA LYS A 524 47.84 -10.74 -18.92
C LYS A 524 48.65 -10.06 -17.83
N ALA A 525 49.97 -10.01 -18.01
CA ALA A 525 50.83 -9.14 -17.22
C ALA A 525 50.52 -7.66 -17.54
N ILE A 526 50.49 -6.83 -16.50
CA ILE A 526 50.30 -5.38 -16.62
C ILE A 526 51.36 -4.68 -15.78
N THR A 527 51.99 -3.67 -16.36
CA THR A 527 52.89 -2.76 -15.66
C THR A 527 52.15 -1.46 -15.43
N ILE A 528 52.09 -1.00 -14.19
CA ILE A 528 51.57 0.33 -13.85
C ILE A 528 52.75 1.26 -13.68
N GLU A 529 52.87 2.22 -14.59
CA GLU A 529 53.99 3.15 -14.62
C GLU A 529 53.87 4.24 -13.55
N ASN A 530 55.01 4.69 -13.02
CA ASN A 530 55.08 5.86 -12.15
C ASN A 530 55.15 7.13 -12.99
N LYS A 531 54.04 7.51 -13.62
CA LYS A 531 53.92 8.70 -14.47
C LYS A 531 52.66 9.49 -14.15
N ASP A 532 52.70 10.79 -14.45
CA ASP A 532 51.53 11.65 -14.38
C ASP A 532 50.52 11.28 -15.48
N GLY A 533 49.24 11.21 -15.12
CA GLY A 533 48.13 10.92 -16.03
C GLY A 533 47.51 9.52 -15.88
N VAL A 534 46.54 9.22 -16.74
CA VAL A 534 45.78 7.97 -16.72
C VAL A 534 46.35 7.01 -17.77
N GLN A 535 46.72 5.80 -17.35
CA GLN A 535 47.17 4.73 -18.23
C GLN A 535 45.97 3.98 -18.81
N GLU A 536 45.86 3.91 -20.13
CA GLU A 536 44.84 3.12 -20.82
C GLU A 536 45.22 1.63 -20.86
N LEU A 537 44.26 0.74 -20.56
CA LEU A 537 44.45 -0.70 -20.52
C LEU A 537 43.31 -1.43 -21.23
N ILE A 538 43.60 -2.04 -22.40
CA ILE A 538 42.64 -2.89 -23.11
C ILE A 538 42.81 -4.34 -22.65
N VAL A 539 41.74 -5.01 -22.22
CA VAL A 539 41.74 -6.43 -21.81
C VAL A 539 40.93 -7.24 -22.82
N GLN A 540 41.61 -8.06 -23.61
CA GLN A 540 40.95 -8.94 -24.58
C GLN A 540 40.41 -10.19 -23.88
N ILE A 541 39.15 -10.55 -24.13
CA ILE A 541 38.52 -11.78 -23.62
C ILE A 541 38.11 -12.69 -24.78
N GLY A 542 38.19 -14.00 -24.55
CA GLY A 542 37.66 -14.99 -25.48
C GLY A 542 38.58 -15.40 -26.64
N GLU A 543 39.86 -15.00 -26.61
CA GLU A 543 40.91 -15.68 -27.38
C GLU A 543 41.11 -17.10 -26.83
N ILE A 544 41.13 -18.08 -27.72
CA ILE A 544 41.50 -19.46 -27.38
C ILE A 544 43.02 -19.42 -27.13
N LEU A 545 43.44 -19.68 -25.89
CA LEU A 545 44.85 -19.89 -25.53
C LEU A 545 45.46 -21.07 -26.30
#